data_AF-A0A9Q0YSY1-F1
#
_entry.id   AF-A0A9Q0YSY1-F1
#
_cell.length_a   1.000
_cell.length_b   1.000
_cell.length_c   1.000
_cell.angle_alpha   90.00
_cell.angle_beta   90.00
_cell.angle_gamma   90.00
#
_symmetry.space_group_name_H-M   'P 1'
#
loop_
_entity.id
_entity.type
_entity.pdbx_description
1 polymer ?
#
loop_
_entity_poly.entity_id
_entity_poly.type
_entity_poly.pdbx_seq_one_letter_code
_entity_poly.pdbx_strand_id
1 'polypeptide(L)'
;MSDNQSLSELYLTGSLPPEIGVTQLPQTLKMLSLAVSKLEHDPMPDLGKLPNLNILRLFARSYLGKEMTCQSKGFPVLRVLKLWMLEELEKWTVQEDSMPRLRELEIRRCEKTEQKLMVGGG
;
A
#
# COMPACT_ATOMS: atom_id res chain seq x y z
N MET A 1 -2.96 -2.66 26.56
CA MET A 1 -3.16 -1.82 25.38
C MET A 1 -4.54 -2.17 24.84
N SER A 2 -5.51 -1.31 25.11
CA SER A 2 -6.93 -1.59 24.93
C SER A 2 -7.26 -1.80 23.46
N ASP A 3 -7.99 -2.88 23.20
CA ASP A 3 -8.62 -3.27 21.94
C ASP A 3 -9.24 -2.07 21.19
N ASN A 4 -8.58 -1.59 20.14
CA ASN A 4 -9.19 -0.65 19.21
C ASN A 4 -10.03 -1.41 18.17
N GLN A 5 -11.09 -2.08 18.63
CA GLN A 5 -12.03 -2.84 17.80
C GLN A 5 -12.88 -1.97 16.86
N SER A 6 -12.70 -0.64 16.88
CA SER A 6 -13.47 0.30 16.04
C SER A 6 -12.66 0.96 14.93
N LEU A 7 -11.32 0.89 14.97
CA LEU A 7 -10.49 1.56 13.97
C LEU A 7 -10.61 0.84 12.63
N SER A 8 -11.41 1.42 11.77
CA SER A 8 -11.66 0.97 10.40
C SER A 8 -11.02 1.89 9.37
N GLU A 9 -10.75 3.14 9.73
CA GLU A 9 -10.14 4.12 8.85
C GLU A 9 -8.97 4.78 9.59
N LEU A 10 -7.81 4.79 8.95
CA LEU A 10 -6.60 5.40 9.48
C LEU A 10 -5.99 6.32 8.43
N TYR A 11 -5.83 7.58 8.83
CA TYR A 11 -5.19 8.61 8.05
C TYR A 11 -3.99 9.10 8.82
N LEU A 12 -2.79 8.91 8.26
CA LEU A 12 -1.55 9.34 8.88
C LEU A 12 -0.82 10.29 7.93
N THR A 13 -0.49 11.45 8.46
CA THR A 13 0.41 12.40 7.83
C THR A 13 1.65 12.59 8.69
N GLY A 14 2.82 12.54 8.06
CA GLY A 14 4.11 12.55 8.76
C GLY A 14 4.68 11.16 9.00
N SER A 15 5.89 11.14 9.56
CA SER A 15 6.68 9.93 9.76
C SER A 15 6.03 8.99 10.77
N LEU A 16 5.94 7.71 10.41
CA LEU A 16 5.62 6.65 11.36
C LEU A 16 6.81 6.45 12.30
N PRO A 17 6.60 6.30 13.62
CA PRO A 17 7.65 5.87 14.52
C PRO A 17 8.23 4.54 14.03
N PRO A 18 9.57 4.35 14.05
CA PRO A 18 10.21 3.10 13.67
C PRO A 18 9.60 1.89 14.40
N GLU A 19 9.13 2.11 15.63
CA GLU A 19 8.60 1.10 16.53
C GLU A 19 7.20 0.63 16.16
N ILE A 20 6.40 1.39 15.41
CA ILE A 20 5.00 1.04 15.11
C ILE A 20 4.86 0.44 13.71
N GLY A 21 5.67 0.91 12.75
CA GLY A 21 5.71 0.35 11.39
C GLY A 21 4.35 0.16 10.72
N VAL A 22 4.33 -0.53 9.58
CA VAL A 22 3.07 -0.98 8.94
C VAL A 22 2.61 -2.35 9.46
N THR A 23 3.46 -3.05 10.20
CA THR A 23 3.23 -4.42 10.69
C THR A 23 2.30 -4.48 11.91
N GLN A 24 2.15 -3.38 12.67
CA GLN A 24 1.31 -3.33 13.87
C GLN A 24 -0.07 -2.68 13.61
N LEU A 25 -0.45 -2.53 12.34
CA LEU A 25 -1.75 -1.97 11.99
C LEU A 25 -2.88 -2.95 12.36
N PRO A 26 -4.04 -2.45 12.86
CA PRO A 26 -5.16 -3.31 13.24
C PRO A 26 -5.72 -4.11 12.06
N GLN A 27 -6.06 -5.38 12.29
CA GLN A 27 -6.69 -6.24 11.27
C GLN A 27 -8.13 -5.82 10.89
N THR A 28 -8.74 -4.94 11.68
CA THR A 28 -10.07 -4.34 11.43
C THR A 28 -10.02 -3.23 10.37
N LEU A 29 -8.82 -2.81 9.95
CA LEU A 29 -8.64 -1.66 9.09
C LEU A 29 -9.19 -1.92 7.68
N LYS A 30 -10.08 -1.03 7.24
CA LYS A 30 -10.72 -1.01 5.93
C LYS A 30 -10.15 0.06 5.02
N MET A 31 -9.68 1.17 5.58
CA MET A 31 -9.06 2.26 4.84
C MET A 31 -7.75 2.68 5.50
N LEU A 32 -6.69 2.75 4.68
CA LEU A 32 -5.41 3.31 5.08
C LEU A 32 -5.00 4.41 4.10
N SER A 33 -4.71 5.59 4.64
CA SER A 33 -4.05 6.66 3.90
C SER A 33 -2.77 7.06 4.62
N LEU A 34 -1.64 6.92 3.94
CA LEU A 34 -0.32 7.35 4.41
C LEU A 34 0.14 8.52 3.56
N ALA A 35 0.54 9.62 4.20
CA ALA A 35 1.11 10.79 3.55
C ALA A 35 2.39 11.21 4.27
N VAL A 36 3.47 11.50 3.53
CA VAL A 36 4.73 12.01 4.12
C VAL A 36 5.30 11.08 5.21
N SER A 37 4.97 9.78 5.14
CA SER A 37 5.41 8.77 6.10
C SER A 37 6.84 8.29 5.91
N LYS A 38 7.45 8.59 4.76
CA LYS A 38 8.86 8.32 4.47
C LYS A 38 9.28 6.87 4.70
N LEU A 39 8.42 5.92 4.36
CA LEU A 39 8.74 4.50 4.46
C LEU A 39 9.92 4.16 3.53
N GLU A 40 10.95 3.54 4.07
CA GLU A 40 12.15 3.14 3.31
C GLU A 40 12.06 1.70 2.79
N HIS A 41 11.29 0.86 3.48
CA HIS A 41 11.03 -0.52 3.10
C HIS A 41 9.67 -0.66 2.42
N ASP A 42 9.57 -1.60 1.46
CA ASP A 42 8.33 -1.88 0.73
C ASP A 42 7.21 -2.29 1.70
N PRO A 43 6.14 -1.49 1.84
CA PRO A 43 5.04 -1.80 2.72
C PRO A 43 4.05 -2.82 2.13
N MET A 44 4.10 -3.11 0.84
CA MET A 44 3.09 -3.93 0.15
C MET A 44 2.96 -5.36 0.72
N PRO A 45 4.05 -6.08 1.09
CA PRO A 45 3.94 -7.41 1.67
C PRO A 45 3.15 -7.44 3.00
N ASP A 46 3.28 -6.40 3.82
CA ASP A 46 2.62 -6.35 5.13
C ASP A 46 1.21 -5.78 5.02
N LEU A 47 1.03 -4.69 4.27
CA LEU A 47 -0.29 -4.14 4.00
C LEU A 47 -1.19 -5.13 3.26
N GLY A 48 -0.60 -5.97 2.40
CA GLY A 48 -1.30 -7.03 1.67
C GLY A 48 -1.88 -8.12 2.57
N LYS A 49 -1.40 -8.28 3.81
CA LYS A 49 -1.92 -9.26 4.77
C LYS A 49 -3.16 -8.77 5.52
N LEU A 50 -3.52 -7.48 5.40
CA LEU A 50 -4.68 -6.92 6.10
C LEU A 50 -5.98 -7.44 5.47
N PRO A 51 -6.77 -8.26 6.20
CA PRO A 51 -7.85 -9.04 5.59
C PRO A 51 -9.05 -8.19 5.17
N ASN A 52 -9.21 -7.01 5.76
CA ASN A 52 -10.36 -6.14 5.56
C ASN A 52 -10.02 -4.87 4.74
N LEU A 53 -8.76 -4.70 4.33
CA LEU A 53 -8.30 -3.46 3.70
C LEU A 53 -8.92 -3.30 2.31
N ASN A 54 -9.84 -2.35 2.19
CA ASN A 54 -10.60 -2.06 0.99
C ASN A 54 -9.99 -0.92 0.18
N ILE A 55 -9.43 0.06 0.87
CA ILE A 55 -8.89 1.29 0.28
C ILE A 55 -7.48 1.53 0.82
N LEU A 56 -6.51 1.60 -0.08
CA LEU A 56 -5.12 1.94 0.24
C LEU A 56 -4.69 3.17 -0.56
N ARG A 57 -4.15 4.16 0.15
CA ARG A 57 -3.64 5.40 -0.43
C ARG A 57 -2.24 5.69 0.10
N LEU A 58 -1.28 5.78 -0.81
CA LEU A 58 0.10 6.17 -0.53
C LEU A 58 0.37 7.48 -1.25
N PHE A 59 0.55 8.55 -0.48
CA PHE A 59 0.62 9.92 -0.97
C PHE A 59 1.91 10.62 -0.55
N ALA A 60 2.41 11.52 -1.40
CA ALA A 60 3.38 12.56 -1.04
C ALA A 60 4.58 12.04 -0.23
N ARG A 61 5.56 11.40 -0.87
CA ARG A 61 6.74 10.87 -0.18
C ARG A 61 6.39 9.92 0.99
N SER A 62 5.25 9.24 0.94
CA SER A 62 4.91 8.18 1.91
C SER A 62 5.81 6.96 1.78
N TYR A 63 6.38 6.75 0.59
CA TYR A 63 7.38 5.74 0.30
C TYR A 63 8.57 6.41 -0.39
N LEU A 64 9.78 6.08 0.05
CA LEU A 64 11.06 6.59 -0.48
C LEU A 64 11.90 5.50 -1.13
N GLY A 65 11.48 4.23 -1.04
CA GLY A 65 12.17 3.15 -1.72
C GLY A 65 11.87 3.12 -3.22
N LYS A 66 12.65 2.31 -3.94
CA LYS A 66 12.65 2.28 -5.41
C LYS A 66 11.75 1.21 -6.01
N GLU A 67 11.52 0.13 -5.27
CA GLU A 67 10.77 -1.02 -5.77
C GLU A 67 9.63 -1.37 -4.82
N MET A 68 8.48 -1.78 -5.36
CA MET A 68 7.39 -2.32 -4.58
C MET A 68 6.86 -3.59 -5.24
N THR A 69 6.50 -4.60 -4.44
CA THR A 69 5.93 -5.86 -4.91
C THR A 69 4.65 -6.21 -4.16
N CYS A 70 3.53 -6.27 -4.88
CA CYS A 70 2.31 -6.88 -4.38
C CYS A 70 2.41 -8.40 -4.54
N GLN A 71 2.60 -9.11 -3.42
CA GLN A 71 2.74 -10.57 -3.39
C GLN A 71 1.43 -11.29 -3.76
N SER A 72 1.56 -12.46 -4.40
CA SER A 72 0.43 -13.30 -4.75
C SER A 72 -0.43 -13.61 -3.52
N LYS A 73 -1.76 -13.62 -3.70
CA LYS A 73 -2.76 -13.73 -2.62
C LYS A 73 -2.73 -12.59 -1.59
N GLY A 74 -1.97 -11.53 -1.83
CA GLY A 74 -2.09 -10.28 -1.10
C GLY A 74 -3.45 -9.62 -1.32
N PHE A 75 -3.77 -8.62 -0.52
CA PHE A 75 -4.88 -7.69 -0.71
C PHE A 75 -6.20 -8.35 -1.16
N PRO A 76 -6.73 -9.35 -0.41
CA PRO A 76 -7.83 -10.21 -0.87
C PRO A 76 -9.14 -9.45 -1.12
N VAL A 77 -9.29 -8.26 -0.52
CA VAL A 77 -10.50 -7.44 -0.60
C VAL A 77 -10.27 -6.01 -1.07
N LEU A 78 -9.04 -5.65 -1.48
CA LEU A 78 -8.71 -4.29 -1.91
C LEU A 78 -9.47 -3.93 -3.19
N ARG A 79 -10.13 -2.77 -3.17
CA ARG A 79 -10.91 -2.25 -4.29
C ARG A 79 -10.32 -0.98 -4.88
N VAL A 80 -9.65 -0.16 -4.06
CA VAL A 80 -9.08 1.12 -4.49
C VAL A 80 -7.62 1.19 -4.05
N LEU A 81 -6.74 1.41 -5.02
CA LEU A 81 -5.32 1.69 -4.79
C LEU A 81 -4.94 3.03 -5.43
N LYS A 82 -4.41 3.95 -4.62
CA LYS A 82 -3.88 5.22 -5.09
C LYS A 82 -2.41 5.38 -4.70
N LEU A 83 -1.55 5.57 -5.71
CA LEU A 83 -0.12 5.80 -5.57
C LEU A 83 0.20 7.18 -6.15
N TRP A 84 0.33 8.20 -5.30
CA TRP A 84 0.52 9.57 -5.76
C TRP A 84 1.80 10.20 -5.20
N MET A 85 2.59 10.85 -6.07
CA MET A 85 3.82 11.57 -5.68
C MET A 85 4.81 10.66 -4.94
N LEU A 86 5.00 9.45 -5.46
CA LEU A 86 6.05 8.52 -5.02
C LEU A 86 7.27 8.70 -5.94
N GLU A 87 7.99 9.80 -5.73
CA GLU A 87 9.02 10.31 -6.66
C GLU A 87 10.19 9.34 -6.87
N GLU A 88 10.48 8.49 -5.89
CA GLU A 88 11.58 7.52 -5.95
C GLU A 88 11.18 6.15 -6.51
N LEU A 89 9.87 5.91 -6.71
CA LEU A 89 9.38 4.62 -7.17
C LEU A 89 9.75 4.39 -8.65
N GLU A 90 10.71 3.51 -8.87
CA GLU A 90 11.23 3.13 -10.20
C GLU A 90 10.50 1.90 -10.75
N LYS A 91 10.15 0.94 -9.89
CA LYS A 91 9.54 -0.33 -10.30
C LYS A 91 8.40 -0.75 -9.40
N TRP A 92 7.27 -1.11 -10.01
CA TRP A 92 6.13 -1.68 -9.30
C TRP A 92 5.74 -3.02 -9.92
N THR A 93 5.82 -4.08 -9.12
CA THR A 93 5.51 -5.45 -9.53
C THR A 93 4.22 -5.92 -8.87
N VAL A 94 3.29 -6.43 -9.66
CA VAL A 94 2.06 -7.05 -9.16
C VAL A 94 2.08 -8.50 -9.59
N GLN A 95 2.19 -9.41 -8.62
CA GLN A 95 2.12 -10.85 -8.90
C GLN A 95 0.69 -11.26 -9.26
N GLU A 96 0.55 -12.46 -9.83
CA GLU A 96 -0.75 -13.04 -10.15
C GLU A 96 -1.60 -13.22 -8.88
N ASP A 97 -2.90 -12.95 -9.00
CA ASP A 97 -3.88 -13.00 -7.91
C ASP A 97 -3.58 -12.09 -6.70
N SER A 98 -2.69 -11.10 -6.83
CA SER A 98 -2.33 -10.22 -5.71
C SER A 98 -3.41 -9.22 -5.31
N MET A 99 -4.38 -8.90 -6.16
CA MET A 99 -5.45 -7.93 -5.89
C MET A 99 -6.72 -8.28 -6.69
N PRO A 100 -7.35 -9.44 -6.44
CA PRO A 100 -8.38 -10.00 -7.32
C PRO A 100 -9.69 -9.19 -7.38
N ARG A 101 -9.85 -8.20 -6.50
CA ARG A 101 -11.07 -7.36 -6.40
C ARG A 101 -10.83 -5.88 -6.72
N LEU A 102 -9.64 -5.55 -7.27
CA LEU A 102 -9.29 -4.17 -7.59
C LEU A 102 -10.25 -3.60 -8.64
N ARG A 103 -10.81 -2.41 -8.35
CA ARG A 103 -11.75 -1.71 -9.24
C ARG A 103 -11.21 -0.37 -9.70
N GLU A 104 -10.36 0.25 -8.88
CA GLU A 104 -9.79 1.57 -9.13
C GLU A 104 -8.30 1.54 -8.82
N LEU A 105 -7.49 1.90 -9.82
CA LEU A 105 -6.06 2.10 -9.69
C LEU A 105 -5.73 3.50 -10.22
N GLU A 106 -5.09 4.30 -9.39
CA GLU A 106 -4.60 5.61 -9.79
C GLU A 106 -3.11 5.76 -9.44
N ILE A 107 -2.31 6.01 -10.48
CA ILE A 107 -0.88 6.33 -10.34
C ILE A 107 -0.70 7.74 -10.87
N ARG A 108 -0.24 8.67 -10.02
CA ARG A 108 -0.11 10.09 -10.38
C ARG A 108 1.21 10.65 -9.88
N ARG A 109 1.95 11.33 -10.76
CA ARG A 109 3.24 11.96 -10.40
C ARG A 109 4.23 10.95 -9.78
N CYS A 110 4.27 9.73 -10.31
CA CYS A 110 5.30 8.74 -10.01
C CYS A 110 6.23 8.66 -11.23
N GLU A 111 7.09 9.65 -11.36
CA GLU A 111 7.75 9.99 -12.64
C GLU A 111 8.83 8.99 -13.04
N LYS A 112 9.42 8.28 -12.08
CA LYS A 112 10.47 7.28 -12.32
C LYS A 112 9.92 5.88 -12.62
N THR A 113 8.61 5.66 -12.51
CA THR A 113 8.05 4.31 -12.61
C THR A 113 8.05 3.81 -14.05
N GLU A 114 8.88 2.81 -14.37
CA GLU A 114 8.82 2.09 -15.63
C GLU A 114 7.54 1.22 -15.62
N GLN A 115 6.45 1.72 -16.19
CA GLN A 115 5.18 0.99 -16.25
C GLN A 115 5.26 -0.20 -17.22
N LYS A 116 5.88 -1.30 -16.78
CA LYS A 116 5.65 -2.63 -17.35
C LYS A 116 4.59 -3.31 -16.49
N LEU A 117 3.33 -3.19 -16.92
CA LEU A 117 2.26 -4.07 -16.48
C LEU A 117 2.59 -5.49 -16.97
N MET A 118 3.47 -6.21 -16.25
CA MET A 118 3.56 -7.66 -16.38
C MET A 118 2.38 -8.25 -15.60
N VAL A 119 1.18 -8.11 -16.17
CA VAL A 119 0.11 -9.06 -15.87
C VAL A 119 0.61 -10.37 -16.46
N GLY A 120 0.97 -11.32 -15.59
CA GLY A 120 1.44 -12.63 -16.01
C GLY A 120 0.47 -13.24 -17.01
N GLY A 121 0.94 -13.45 -18.23
CA GLY A 121 0.33 -14.43 -19.13
C GLY A 121 0.70 -15.81 -18.61
N GLY A 122 -0.30 -16.68 -18.49
CA GLY A 122 -0.09 -18.11 -18.34
C GLY A 122 0.58 -18.74 -19.57
#